data_AF-A0A6A6R407-F1
#
_entry.id   AF-A0A6A6R407-F1
#
_cell.length_a   1.000
_cell.length_b   1.000
_cell.length_c   1.000
_cell.angle_alpha   90.00
_cell.angle_beta   90.00
_cell.angle_gamma   90.00
#
_symmetry.space_group_name_H-M   'P 1'
#
loop_
_entity.id
_entity.type
_entity.pdbx_description
1 polymer ?
#
loop_
_entity_poly.entity_id
_entity_poly.type
_entity_poly.pdbx_seq_one_letter_code
_entity_poly.pdbx_strand_id
1 'polypeptide(L)'
;MRDAETLKREKTSSVNATQRLIGRTVELRHQVCLWARRFETLMPPPEEVQSGMADDLFPTVYRFADHVVASIFNCYWATNLVILEALRAAQYEKDYSADFESLIDNICKSVEYISGTGLLAPYYLAFPLKVVLMIGPHVKKMWIKRWLDRFVESYQVMAYEMPEGLKHVWLD
;
A
#
# COMPACT_ATOMS: atom_id res chain seq x y z
N MET A 1 42.09 25.04 12.59
CA MET A 1 41.01 25.25 13.59
C MET A 1 39.70 25.71 12.96
N ARG A 2 39.69 26.70 12.05
CA ARG A 2 38.46 27.12 11.33
C ARG A 2 37.70 25.99 10.65
N ASP A 3 38.40 25.06 9.98
CA ASP A 3 37.74 23.99 9.23
C ASP A 3 36.97 23.01 10.13
N ALA A 4 37.47 22.77 11.35
CA ALA A 4 36.80 21.91 12.32
C ALA A 4 35.51 22.54 12.89
N GLU A 5 35.48 23.87 13.01
CA GLU A 5 34.29 24.61 13.46
C GLU A 5 33.21 24.64 12.36
N THR A 6 33.61 24.80 11.09
CA THR A 6 32.70 24.75 9.94
C THR A 6 32.07 23.36 9.80
N LEU A 7 32.88 22.30 9.86
CA LEU A 7 32.42 20.90 9.85
C LEU A 7 31.47 20.59 11.01
N LYS A 8 31.77 21.09 12.22
CA LYS A 8 30.91 20.91 13.39
C LYS A 8 29.57 21.64 13.23
N ARG A 9 29.57 22.84 12.64
CA ARG A 9 28.36 23.64 12.40
C ARG A 9 27.47 23.02 11.32
N GLU A 10 28.06 22.53 10.23
CA GLU A 10 27.36 21.82 9.16
C GLU A 10 26.74 20.51 9.68
N LYS A 11 27.50 19.72 10.44
CA LYS A 11 27.00 18.49 11.06
C LYS A 11 25.84 18.77 12.02
N THR A 12 25.93 19.82 12.84
CA THR A 12 24.87 20.22 13.78
C THR A 12 23.61 20.70 13.03
N SER A 13 23.78 21.49 11.96
CA SER A 13 22.67 21.94 11.12
C SER A 13 21.93 20.78 10.44
N SER A 14 22.69 19.81 9.91
CA SER A 14 22.17 18.60 9.28
C SER A 14 21.38 17.73 10.28
N VAL A 15 21.92 17.51 11.48
CA VAL A 15 21.21 16.77 12.56
C VAL A 15 19.90 17.44 12.94
N ASN A 16 19.89 18.78 13.07
CA ASN A 16 18.68 19.53 13.39
C ASN A 16 17.62 19.47 12.29
N ALA A 17 18.03 19.41 11.02
CA ALA A 17 17.14 19.24 9.89
C ALA A 17 16.51 17.83 9.87
N THR A 18 17.32 16.79 10.08
CA THR A 18 16.86 15.40 10.17
C THR A 18 15.85 15.21 11.30
N GLN A 19 16.15 15.72 12.51
CA GLN A 19 15.24 15.60 13.64
C GLN A 19 13.89 16.28 13.39
N ARG A 20 13.90 17.43 12.70
CA ARG A 20 12.68 18.14 12.31
C ARG A 20 11.86 17.34 11.30
N LEU A 21 12.52 16.71 10.32
CA LEU A 21 11.84 15.87 9.33
C LEU A 21 11.22 14.63 10.00
N ILE A 22 11.96 13.96 10.89
CA ILE A 22 11.44 12.84 11.68
C ILE A 22 10.18 13.28 12.45
N GLY A 23 10.24 14.40 13.18
CA GLY A 23 9.10 14.92 13.93
C GLY A 23 7.88 15.18 13.04
N ARG A 24 8.08 15.78 11.86
CA ARG A 24 6.99 16.00 10.89
C ARG A 24 6.42 14.71 10.33
N THR A 25 7.25 13.69 10.10
CA THR A 25 6.83 12.39 9.58
C THR A 25 6.03 11.62 10.63
N VAL A 26 6.44 11.66 11.90
CA VAL A 26 5.67 11.10 13.02
C VAL A 26 4.30 11.77 13.14
N GLU A 27 4.27 13.10 13.06
CA GLU A 27 3.02 13.87 13.09
C GLU A 27 2.11 13.52 11.90
N LEU A 28 2.67 13.43 10.69
CA LEU A 28 1.91 13.02 9.50
C LEU A 28 1.28 11.63 9.70
N ARG A 29 2.04 10.66 10.24
CA ARG A 29 1.49 9.33 10.56
C ARG A 29 0.31 9.45 11.52
N HIS A 30 0.47 10.24 12.58
CA HIS A 30 -0.58 10.43 13.57
C HIS A 30 -1.86 10.99 12.93
N GLN A 31 -1.75 12.01 12.09
CA GLN A 31 -2.89 12.59 11.37
C GLN A 31 -3.56 11.60 10.43
N VAL A 32 -2.78 10.78 9.70
CA VAL A 32 -3.32 9.73 8.83
C VAL A 32 -4.09 8.66 9.64
N CYS A 33 -3.56 8.24 10.79
CA CYS A 33 -4.25 7.31 11.68
C CYS A 33 -5.54 7.91 12.26
N LEU A 34 -5.52 9.19 12.66
CA LEU A 34 -6.72 9.88 13.17
C LEU A 34 -7.80 10.00 12.10
N TRP A 35 -7.41 10.33 10.88
CA TRP A 35 -8.32 10.40 9.75
C TRP A 35 -8.96 9.02 9.48
N ALA A 36 -8.18 7.94 9.50
CA ALA A 36 -8.71 6.58 9.27
C ALA A 36 -9.70 6.16 10.35
N ARG A 37 -9.42 6.46 11.63
CA ARG A 37 -10.37 6.22 12.73
C ARG A 37 -11.70 6.95 12.53
N ARG A 38 -11.68 8.17 11.98
CA ARG A 38 -12.91 8.90 11.65
C ARG A 38 -13.63 8.27 10.45
N PHE A 39 -12.87 7.81 9.46
CA PHE A 39 -13.43 7.10 8.31
C PHE A 39 -14.14 5.81 8.74
N GLU A 40 -13.56 5.05 9.67
CA GLU A 40 -14.15 3.84 10.25
C GLU A 40 -15.47 4.09 11.01
N THR A 41 -15.76 5.33 11.44
CA THR A 41 -17.08 5.66 11.99
C THR A 41 -18.17 5.82 10.93
N LEU A 42 -17.77 6.05 9.67
CA LEU A 42 -18.67 6.26 8.55
C LEU A 42 -18.85 4.99 7.73
N MET A 43 -17.77 4.24 7.51
CA MET A 43 -17.74 3.01 6.73
C MET A 43 -17.19 1.87 7.60
N PRO A 44 -17.82 0.69 7.58
CA PRO A 44 -17.35 -0.43 8.39
C PRO A 44 -15.94 -0.87 7.95
N PRO A 45 -15.11 -1.38 8.87
CA PRO A 45 -13.87 -2.05 8.51
C PRO A 45 -14.16 -3.29 7.65
N PRO A 46 -13.18 -3.78 6.89
CA PRO A 46 -13.35 -5.00 6.11
C PRO A 46 -13.71 -6.19 7.00
N GLU A 47 -14.57 -7.06 6.48
CA GLU A 47 -14.86 -8.36 7.08
C GLU A 47 -13.87 -9.39 6.55
N GLU A 48 -13.35 -10.24 7.43
CA GLU A 48 -12.49 -11.35 7.05
C GLU A 48 -13.34 -12.58 6.68
N VAL A 49 -13.16 -13.08 5.46
CA VAL A 49 -13.89 -14.23 4.89
C VAL A 49 -12.90 -15.25 4.34
N GLN A 50 -13.34 -16.49 4.10
CA GLN A 50 -12.49 -17.52 3.48
C GLN A 50 -12.17 -17.14 2.02
N SER A 51 -10.92 -17.35 1.58
CA SER A 51 -10.53 -17.19 0.18
C SER A 51 -11.27 -18.19 -0.70
N GLY A 52 -11.79 -17.72 -1.83
CA GLY A 52 -12.39 -18.57 -2.86
C GLY A 52 -11.36 -19.32 -3.71
N MET A 53 -10.06 -19.01 -3.56
CA MET A 53 -9.01 -19.52 -4.43
C MET A 53 -8.09 -20.57 -3.80
N ALA A 54 -8.44 -21.04 -2.60
CA ALA A 54 -7.65 -22.01 -1.84
C ALA A 54 -6.16 -21.60 -1.73
N ASP A 55 -5.93 -20.33 -1.39
CA ASP A 55 -4.59 -19.74 -1.29
C ASP A 55 -3.92 -20.13 0.04
N ASP A 56 -2.78 -20.81 -0.03
CA ASP A 56 -2.03 -21.23 1.17
C ASP A 56 -1.43 -20.05 1.96
N LEU A 57 -1.11 -18.94 1.29
CA LEU A 57 -0.49 -17.78 1.93
C LEU A 57 -1.53 -16.87 2.58
N PHE A 58 -2.70 -16.72 1.94
CA PHE A 58 -3.83 -15.95 2.45
C PHE A 58 -5.11 -16.80 2.41
N PRO A 59 -5.28 -17.74 3.36
CA PRO A 59 -6.47 -18.60 3.41
C PRO A 59 -7.75 -17.81 3.70
N THR A 60 -7.60 -16.61 4.27
CA THR A 60 -8.65 -15.62 4.48
C THR A 60 -8.32 -14.31 3.77
N VAL A 61 -9.36 -13.65 3.28
CA VAL A 61 -9.31 -12.41 2.51
C VAL A 61 -10.35 -11.41 3.04
N TYR A 62 -10.25 -10.17 2.60
CA TYR A 62 -11.16 -9.11 3.02
C TYR A 62 -12.32 -8.93 2.06
N ARG A 63 -13.52 -8.83 2.63
CA ARG A 63 -14.74 -8.37 1.97
C ARG A 63 -15.04 -6.95 2.43
N PHE A 64 -15.33 -6.07 1.47
CA PHE A 64 -15.65 -4.67 1.73
C PHE A 64 -17.11 -4.36 1.39
N ALA A 65 -17.61 -3.22 1.89
CA ALA A 65 -18.93 -2.71 1.53
C ALA A 65 -19.03 -2.44 0.01
N ASP A 66 -18.00 -1.81 -0.56
CA ASP A 66 -17.83 -1.63 -2.00
C ASP A 66 -16.33 -1.44 -2.35
N HIS A 67 -16.05 -1.33 -3.64
CA HIS A 67 -14.70 -1.19 -4.19
C HIS A 67 -14.05 0.17 -3.92
N VAL A 68 -14.83 1.24 -3.76
CA VAL A 68 -14.32 2.57 -3.40
C VAL A 68 -13.80 2.53 -1.97
N VAL A 69 -14.56 1.95 -1.06
CA VAL A 69 -14.15 1.73 0.34
C VAL A 69 -12.89 0.87 0.40
N ALA A 70 -12.85 -0.21 -0.37
CA ALA A 70 -11.67 -1.08 -0.47
C ALA A 70 -10.42 -0.29 -0.93
N SER A 71 -10.56 0.56 -1.95
CA SER A 71 -9.49 1.43 -2.45
C SER A 71 -9.00 2.43 -1.39
N ILE A 72 -9.93 3.05 -0.64
CA ILE A 72 -9.61 4.00 0.42
C ILE A 72 -8.79 3.33 1.54
N PHE A 73 -9.22 2.16 2.02
CA PHE A 73 -8.46 1.39 3.02
C PHE A 73 -7.07 0.99 2.51
N ASN A 74 -6.99 0.53 1.27
CA ASN A 74 -5.71 0.16 0.66
C ASN A 74 -4.75 1.35 0.52
N CYS A 75 -5.24 2.50 0.08
CA CYS A 75 -4.46 3.73 0.02
C CYS A 75 -3.97 4.14 1.42
N TYR A 76 -4.84 4.06 2.43
CA TYR A 76 -4.48 4.30 3.82
C TYR A 76 -3.34 3.39 4.30
N TRP A 77 -3.45 2.09 4.06
CA TRP A 77 -2.42 1.14 4.48
C TRP A 77 -1.09 1.38 3.77
N ALA A 78 -1.15 1.63 2.46
CA ALA A 78 0.02 1.92 1.64
C ALA A 78 0.69 3.25 2.02
N THR A 79 -0.08 4.29 2.33
CA THR A 79 0.46 5.56 2.84
C THR A 79 1.18 5.36 4.17
N ASN A 80 0.61 4.59 5.11
CA ASN A 80 1.29 4.27 6.36
C ASN A 80 2.59 3.52 6.13
N LEU A 81 2.62 2.56 5.20
CA LEU A 81 3.83 1.82 4.84
C LEU A 81 4.95 2.74 4.33
N VAL A 82 4.62 3.69 3.45
CA VAL A 82 5.60 4.69 2.96
C VAL A 82 6.14 5.55 4.11
N ILE A 83 5.26 5.98 5.02
CA ILE A 83 5.65 6.78 6.19
C ILE A 83 6.56 5.97 7.14
N LEU A 84 6.19 4.71 7.42
CA LEU A 84 6.99 3.82 8.27
C LEU A 84 8.36 3.52 7.65
N GLU A 85 8.41 3.30 6.34
CA GLU A 85 9.67 3.09 5.63
C GLU A 85 10.57 4.34 5.68
N ALA A 86 9.98 5.54 5.57
CA ALA A 86 10.73 6.79 5.72
C ALA A 86 11.31 6.95 7.14
N LEU A 87 10.56 6.59 8.18
CA LEU A 87 11.04 6.59 9.57
C LEU A 87 12.15 5.55 9.78
N ARG A 88 12.01 4.36 9.21
CA ARG A 88 13.02 3.29 9.25
C ARG A 88 14.31 3.72 8.57
N ALA A 89 14.22 4.33 7.38
CA ALA A 89 15.36 4.88 6.65
C ALA A 89 16.07 5.99 7.42
N ALA A 90 15.34 6.75 8.24
CA ALA A 90 15.87 7.77 9.14
C ALA A 90 16.41 7.20 10.47
N GLN A 91 16.48 5.87 10.63
CA GLN A 91 16.92 5.18 11.85
C GLN A 91 16.15 5.61 13.10
N TYR A 92 14.86 5.90 12.96
CA TYR A 92 14.02 6.25 14.09
C TYR A 92 13.90 5.06 15.06
N GLU A 93 14.10 5.31 16.36
CA GLU A 93 14.31 4.27 17.38
C GLU A 93 13.10 3.36 17.62
N LYS A 94 11.90 3.80 17.25
CA LYS A 94 10.69 3.02 17.49
C LYS A 94 10.55 1.89 16.48
N ASP A 95 10.40 0.67 17.01
CA ASP A 95 10.07 -0.50 16.21
C ASP A 95 8.60 -0.46 15.73
N TYR A 96 8.44 -0.57 14.43
CA TYR A 96 7.15 -0.63 13.74
C TYR A 96 7.00 -1.91 12.91
N SER A 97 7.82 -2.94 13.15
CA SER A 97 7.84 -4.15 12.34
C SER A 97 6.47 -4.86 12.32
N ALA A 98 5.80 -4.94 13.47
CA ALA A 98 4.46 -5.54 13.55
C ALA A 98 3.40 -4.73 12.78
N ASP A 99 3.42 -3.40 12.90
CA ASP A 99 2.53 -2.52 12.13
C ASP A 99 2.79 -2.69 10.64
N PHE A 100 4.06 -2.74 10.23
CA PHE A 100 4.49 -2.90 8.85
C PHE A 100 4.01 -4.23 8.25
N GLU A 101 4.19 -5.34 8.96
CA GLU A 101 3.70 -6.66 8.53
C GLU A 101 2.19 -6.69 8.39
N SER A 102 1.46 -6.16 9.38
CA SER A 102 -0.01 -6.08 9.35
C SER A 102 -0.52 -5.24 8.18
N LEU A 103 0.09 -4.09 7.91
CA LEU A 103 -0.33 -3.23 6.80
C LEU A 103 -0.14 -3.91 5.44
N ILE A 104 0.95 -4.66 5.26
CA ILE A 104 1.16 -5.44 4.04
C ILE A 104 0.13 -6.56 3.93
N ASP A 105 -0.12 -7.30 5.01
CA ASP A 105 -1.12 -8.37 5.01
C ASP A 105 -2.50 -7.84 4.69
N ASN A 106 -2.86 -6.66 5.20
CA ASN A 106 -4.13 -6.03 4.90
C ASN A 106 -4.28 -5.73 3.40
N ILE A 107 -3.23 -5.20 2.77
CA ILE A 107 -3.21 -4.95 1.32
C ILE A 107 -3.37 -6.28 0.57
N CYS A 108 -2.55 -7.28 0.91
CA CYS A 108 -2.61 -8.59 0.26
C CYS A 108 -3.99 -9.25 0.39
N LYS A 109 -4.59 -9.26 1.59
CA LYS A 109 -5.93 -9.81 1.83
C LYS A 109 -7.03 -9.10 1.04
N SER A 110 -6.81 -7.87 0.59
CA SER A 110 -7.81 -7.14 -0.21
C SER A 110 -7.78 -7.46 -1.70
N VAL A 111 -6.69 -8.09 -2.19
CA VAL A 111 -6.45 -8.25 -3.63
C VAL A 111 -7.55 -9.07 -4.28
N GLU A 112 -7.96 -10.18 -3.66
CA GLU A 112 -8.98 -11.06 -4.21
C GLU A 112 -10.32 -10.33 -4.43
N TYR A 113 -10.80 -9.59 -3.42
CA TYR A 113 -12.05 -8.85 -3.53
C TYR A 113 -12.00 -7.78 -4.62
N ILE A 114 -10.93 -6.98 -4.66
CA ILE A 114 -10.82 -5.91 -5.67
C ILE A 114 -10.63 -6.51 -7.07
N SER A 115 -9.98 -7.66 -7.20
CA SER A 115 -9.85 -8.36 -8.49
C SER A 115 -11.22 -8.71 -9.09
N GLY A 116 -12.23 -8.94 -8.25
CA GLY A 116 -13.61 -9.16 -8.67
C GLY A 116 -14.32 -7.94 -9.26
N THR A 117 -13.73 -6.74 -9.22
CA THR A 117 -14.37 -5.50 -9.72
C THR A 117 -14.18 -5.30 -11.22
N GLY A 118 -13.64 -6.29 -11.94
CA GLY A 118 -13.46 -6.26 -13.39
C GLY A 118 -12.34 -5.30 -13.83
N LEU A 119 -12.55 -4.63 -14.97
CA LEU A 119 -11.54 -3.82 -15.68
C LEU A 119 -10.92 -2.67 -14.85
N LEU A 120 -11.56 -2.27 -13.74
CA LEU A 120 -11.06 -1.18 -12.90
C LEU A 120 -10.17 -1.67 -11.74
N ALA A 121 -10.08 -2.98 -11.51
CA ALA A 121 -9.39 -3.57 -10.36
C ALA A 121 -7.94 -3.06 -10.18
N PRO A 122 -7.08 -3.01 -11.21
CA PRO A 122 -5.71 -2.52 -11.04
C PRO A 122 -5.65 -1.03 -10.73
N TYR A 123 -6.62 -0.22 -11.15
CA TYR A 123 -6.62 1.21 -10.83
C TYR A 123 -6.82 1.45 -9.33
N TYR A 124 -7.63 0.61 -8.68
CA TYR A 124 -7.81 0.64 -7.22
C TYR A 124 -6.60 0.10 -6.44
N LEU A 125 -5.77 -0.74 -7.07
CA LEU A 125 -4.67 -1.44 -6.41
C LEU A 125 -3.26 -1.00 -6.83
N ALA A 126 -3.11 -0.18 -7.88
CA ALA A 126 -1.80 0.13 -8.47
C ALA A 126 -0.81 0.71 -7.45
N PHE A 127 -1.23 1.76 -6.72
CA PHE A 127 -0.38 2.36 -5.69
C PHE A 127 -0.07 1.38 -4.53
N PRO A 128 -1.08 0.75 -3.89
CA PRO A 128 -0.84 -0.22 -2.82
C PRO A 128 0.08 -1.38 -3.21
N LEU A 129 -0.16 -2.03 -4.35
CA LEU A 129 0.65 -3.15 -4.81
C LEU A 129 2.08 -2.72 -5.13
N LYS A 130 2.25 -1.54 -5.73
CA LYS A 130 3.59 -0.98 -5.96
C LYS A 130 4.35 -0.78 -4.65
N VAL A 131 3.70 -0.27 -3.61
CA VAL A 131 4.33 -0.12 -2.30
C VAL A 131 4.80 -1.47 -1.77
N VAL A 132 3.95 -2.50 -1.74
CA VAL A 132 4.36 -3.83 -1.27
C VAL A 132 5.48 -4.44 -2.13
N LEU A 133 5.44 -4.26 -3.46
CA LEU A 133 6.50 -4.70 -4.36
C LEU A 133 7.85 -4.01 -4.13
N MET A 134 7.85 -2.77 -3.63
CA MET A 134 9.09 -2.07 -3.28
C MET A 134 9.64 -2.56 -1.94
N ILE A 135 8.82 -2.64 -0.90
CA ILE A 135 9.32 -2.73 0.49
C ILE A 135 8.93 -4.01 1.24
N GLY A 136 8.05 -4.84 0.69
CA GLY A 136 7.56 -6.04 1.35
C GLY A 136 8.54 -7.21 1.41
N PRO A 137 8.21 -8.27 2.17
CA PRO A 137 9.01 -9.49 2.18
C PRO A 137 8.92 -10.23 0.84
N HIS A 138 9.98 -10.97 0.48
CA HIS A 138 10.10 -11.66 -0.81
C HIS A 138 8.88 -12.54 -1.14
N VAL A 139 8.36 -13.28 -0.15
CA VAL A 139 7.21 -14.17 -0.31
C VAL A 139 5.96 -13.40 -0.77
N LYS A 140 5.64 -12.26 -0.12
CA LYS A 140 4.48 -11.43 -0.47
C LYS A 140 4.68 -10.72 -1.82
N LYS A 141 5.92 -10.33 -2.16
CA LYS A 141 6.25 -9.79 -3.50
C LYS A 141 5.98 -10.79 -4.61
N MET A 142 6.44 -12.03 -4.44
CA MET A 142 6.21 -13.09 -5.43
C MET A 142 4.72 -13.44 -5.56
N TRP A 143 4.01 -13.43 -4.44
CA TRP A 143 2.56 -13.61 -4.43
C TRP A 143 1.82 -12.52 -5.21
N ILE A 144 2.16 -11.24 -4.99
CA ILE A 144 1.57 -10.12 -5.75
C ILE A 144 1.88 -10.24 -7.24
N LYS A 145 3.09 -10.63 -7.63
CA LYS A 145 3.44 -10.80 -9.05
C LYS A 145 2.50 -11.79 -9.75
N ARG A 146 2.17 -12.92 -9.11
CA ARG A 146 1.21 -13.89 -9.66
C ARG A 146 -0.18 -13.29 -9.84
N TRP A 147 -0.61 -12.41 -8.94
CA TRP A 147 -1.87 -11.67 -9.11
C TRP A 147 -1.81 -10.66 -10.26
N LEU A 148 -0.69 -9.97 -10.44
CA LEU A 148 -0.49 -9.08 -11.58
C LEU A 148 -0.52 -9.84 -12.91
N ASP A 149 0.08 -11.03 -12.97
CA ASP A 149 0.02 -11.89 -14.16
C ASP A 149 -1.43 -12.27 -14.50
N ARG A 150 -2.24 -12.63 -13.49
CA ARG A 150 -3.68 -12.90 -13.66
C ARG A 150 -4.46 -11.67 -14.13
N PHE A 151 -4.11 -10.47 -13.67
CA PHE A 151 -4.72 -9.26 -14.21
C PHE A 151 -4.43 -9.13 -15.69
N VAL A 152 -3.17 -9.26 -16.11
CA VAL A 152 -2.77 -9.17 -17.52
C VAL A 152 -3.54 -10.19 -18.38
N GLU A 153 -3.62 -11.45 -17.94
CA GLU A 153 -4.41 -12.49 -18.63
C GLU A 153 -5.89 -12.10 -18.74
N SER A 154 -6.48 -11.60 -17.65
CA SER A 154 -7.89 -11.15 -17.64
C SER A 154 -8.13 -10.01 -18.63
N TYR A 155 -7.22 -9.04 -18.75
CA TYR A 155 -7.31 -7.97 -19.76
C TYR A 155 -7.19 -8.51 -21.18
N GLN A 156 -6.31 -9.47 -21.43
CA GLN A 156 -6.14 -10.05 -22.75
C GLN A 156 -7.42 -10.78 -23.20
N VAL A 157 -8.02 -11.57 -22.31
CA VAL A 157 -9.30 -12.25 -22.57
C VAL A 157 -10.39 -11.22 -22.85
N MET A 158 -10.55 -10.22 -21.97
CA MET A 158 -11.55 -9.17 -22.17
C MET A 158 -11.34 -8.39 -23.48
N ALA A 159 -10.10 -8.03 -23.82
CA ALA A 159 -9.80 -7.30 -25.06
C ALA A 159 -10.09 -8.13 -26.32
N TYR A 160 -9.92 -9.44 -26.26
CA TYR A 160 -10.29 -10.36 -27.33
C TYR A 160 -11.82 -10.44 -27.51
N GLU A 161 -12.57 -10.45 -26.41
CA GLU A 161 -14.03 -10.57 -26.39
C GLU A 161 -14.78 -9.25 -26.69
N MET A 162 -14.09 -8.10 -26.68
CA MET A 162 -14.70 -6.82 -27.00
C MET A 162 -15.12 -6.73 -28.49
N PRO A 163 -16.36 -6.26 -28.79
CA PRO A 163 -16.78 -5.94 -30.15
C PRO A 163 -15.82 -4.93 -30.80
N GLU A 164 -15.55 -5.07 -32.10
CA GLU A 164 -14.54 -4.24 -32.81
C GLU A 164 -14.69 -2.73 -32.60
N GLY A 165 -15.92 -2.22 -32.44
CA GLY A 165 -16.20 -0.80 -32.21
C GLY A 165 -15.86 -0.24 -30.82
N LEU A 166 -15.51 -1.09 -29.84
CA LEU A 166 -15.18 -0.67 -28.47
C LEU A 166 -13.68 -0.81 -28.13
N LYS A 167 -12.88 -1.40 -29.02
CA LYS A 167 -11.44 -1.62 -28.80
C LYS A 167 -10.64 -0.31 -28.68
N HIS A 168 -11.07 0.75 -29.36
CA HIS A 168 -10.42 2.08 -29.36
C HIS A 168 -10.62 2.90 -28.09
N VAL A 169 -11.56 2.53 -27.21
CA VAL A 169 -11.88 3.31 -26.00
C VAL A 169 -10.97 2.97 -24.83
N TRP A 170 -10.31 1.81 -24.88
CA TRP A 170 -9.59 1.24 -23.73
C TRP A 170 -8.13 0.86 -24.01
N LEU A 171 -7.67 0.94 -25.27
CA LEU A 171 -6.34 0.48 -25.68
C LEU A 171 -5.44 1.58 -26.29
N ASP A 172 -5.91 2.84 -26.33
CA ASP A 172 -5.12 4.01 -26.73
C ASP A 172 -4.61 4.81 -25.52
#